data_AF-A0A357TL02-F1
#
_entry.id   AF-A0A357TL02-F1
#
_cell.length_a   1.000
_cell.length_b   1.000
_cell.length_c   1.000
_cell.angle_alpha   90.00
_cell.angle_beta   90.00
_cell.angle_gamma   90.00
#
_symmetry.space_group_name_H-M   'P 1'
#
loop_
_entity.id
_entity.type
_entity.pdbx_description
1 polymer ?
#
loop_
_entity_poly.entity_id
_entity_poly.type
_entity_poly.pdbx_seq_one_letter_code
_entity_poly.pdbx_strand_id
1 'polypeptide(L)'
;ATGENAVVVGCRRADVILGPIGIVMADALLGEITPAMAQAVAQSDARRILIPANRCDTLVVGVSAPICTLVEQAAAAVLDGCRN
;
A
#
# COMPACT_ATOMS: atom_id res chain seq x y z
N ALA A 1 -8.26 5.15 -17.87
CA ALA A 1 -8.65 5.85 -16.64
C ALA A 1 -7.40 6.04 -15.82
N THR A 2 -7.00 7.27 -15.53
CA THR A 2 -5.80 7.60 -14.75
C THR A 2 -6.24 8.44 -13.53
N GLY A 3 -5.65 8.21 -12.36
CA GLY A 3 -6.02 8.90 -11.11
C GLY A 3 -6.96 8.10 -10.19
N GLU A 4 -7.78 8.80 -9.40
CA GLU A 4 -8.62 8.24 -8.33
C GLU A 4 -9.49 7.05 -8.75
N ASN A 5 -10.26 7.18 -9.83
CA ASN A 5 -11.17 6.11 -10.26
C ASN A 5 -10.44 4.80 -10.62
N ALA A 6 -9.21 4.89 -11.15
CA ALA A 6 -8.43 3.69 -11.46
C ALA A 6 -8.08 2.92 -10.18
N VAL A 7 -7.73 3.62 -9.11
CA VAL A 7 -7.48 3.02 -7.80
C VAL A 7 -8.76 2.42 -7.22
N VAL A 8 -9.87 3.17 -7.23
CA VAL A 8 -11.15 2.67 -6.68
C VAL A 8 -11.61 1.41 -7.41
N VAL A 9 -11.58 1.40 -8.74
CA VAL A 9 -11.99 0.22 -9.54
C VAL A 9 -11.00 -0.92 -9.39
N GLY A 10 -9.70 -0.64 -9.35
CA GLY A 10 -8.65 -1.65 -9.14
C GLY A 10 -8.79 -2.35 -7.79
N CYS A 11 -9.00 -1.58 -6.71
CA CYS A 11 -9.13 -2.12 -5.35
C CYS A 11 -10.33 -3.07 -5.17
N ARG A 12 -11.37 -2.97 -6.01
CA ARG A 12 -12.52 -3.89 -6.00
C ARG A 12 -12.22 -5.27 -6.57
N ARG A 13 -11.12 -5.40 -7.33
CA ARG A 13 -10.78 -6.61 -8.09
C ARG A 13 -9.38 -7.14 -7.75
N ALA A 14 -8.64 -6.44 -6.92
CA ALA A 14 -7.29 -6.82 -6.56
C ALA A 14 -7.34 -7.95 -5.53
N ASP A 15 -6.54 -9.00 -5.74
CA ASP A 15 -6.29 -10.01 -4.71
C ASP A 15 -5.25 -9.52 -3.70
N VAL A 16 -4.30 -8.69 -4.17
CA VAL A 16 -3.20 -8.13 -3.38
C VAL A 16 -3.03 -6.65 -3.70
N ILE A 17 -2.81 -5.85 -2.67
CA ILE A 17 -2.37 -4.45 -2.78
C ILE A 17 -1.01 -4.31 -2.09
N LEU A 18 0.01 -4.00 -2.88
CA LEU A 18 1.39 -3.81 -2.43
C LEU A 18 1.85 -2.38 -2.72
N GLY A 19 2.49 -1.73 -1.76
CA GLY A 19 3.07 -0.40 -1.98
C GLY A 19 3.56 0.27 -0.70
N PRO A 20 3.98 1.55 -0.78
CA PRO A 20 4.34 2.30 0.41
C PRO A 20 3.12 2.56 1.29
N ILE A 21 3.30 2.68 2.60
CA ILE A 21 2.21 2.95 3.54
C ILE A 21 1.42 4.25 3.24
N GLY A 22 2.02 5.18 2.48
CA GLY A 22 1.37 6.39 1.99
C GLY A 22 0.05 6.17 1.22
N ILE A 23 -0.11 5.03 0.54
CA ILE A 23 -1.30 4.80 -0.31
C ILE A 23 -2.62 4.64 0.47
N VAL A 24 -2.56 4.47 1.79
CA VAL A 24 -3.74 4.40 2.67
C VAL A 24 -3.94 5.67 3.50
N MET A 25 -3.10 6.69 3.30
CA MET A 25 -3.19 7.96 4.00
C MET A 25 -3.73 9.03 3.05
N ALA A 26 -4.88 9.61 3.38
CA ALA A 26 -5.42 10.73 2.62
C ALA A 26 -4.42 11.90 2.61
N ASP A 27 -4.36 12.59 1.48
CA ASP A 27 -3.49 13.74 1.20
C ASP A 27 -1.98 13.43 1.25
N ALA A 28 -1.60 12.15 1.35
CA ALA A 28 -0.21 11.72 1.24
C ALA A 28 0.34 11.96 -0.17
N LEU A 29 1.67 11.87 -0.28
CA LEU A 29 2.39 12.11 -1.54
C LEU A 29 2.04 13.48 -2.13
N LEU A 30 2.10 14.53 -1.30
CA LEU A 30 1.80 15.92 -1.72
C LEU A 30 0.38 16.10 -2.30
N GLY A 31 -0.60 15.29 -1.85
CA GLY A 31 -1.99 15.34 -2.31
C GLY A 31 -2.32 14.42 -3.49
N GLU A 32 -1.40 13.54 -3.90
CA GLU A 32 -1.70 12.55 -4.95
C GLU A 32 -2.69 11.47 -4.47
N ILE A 33 -2.73 11.19 -3.17
CA ILE A 33 -3.67 10.23 -2.57
C ILE A 33 -4.91 10.96 -2.07
N THR A 34 -6.04 10.81 -2.76
CA THR A 34 -7.30 11.39 -2.29
C THR A 34 -7.92 10.57 -1.14
N PRO A 35 -8.84 11.16 -0.35
CA PRO A 35 -9.59 10.40 0.66
C PRO A 35 -10.31 9.18 0.09
N ALA A 36 -10.87 9.27 -1.12
CA ALA A 36 -11.56 8.15 -1.76
C ALA A 36 -10.59 7.03 -2.18
N MET A 37 -9.38 7.38 -2.65
CA MET A 37 -8.32 6.40 -2.92
C MET A 37 -7.90 5.68 -1.64
N ALA A 38 -7.57 6.44 -0.59
CA ALA A 38 -7.16 5.89 0.71
C ALA A 38 -8.22 4.94 1.28
N GLN A 39 -9.49 5.35 1.22
CA GLN A 39 -10.62 4.52 1.65
C GLN A 39 -10.73 3.25 0.81
N ALA A 40 -10.66 3.34 -0.53
CA ALA A 40 -10.78 2.18 -1.40
C ALA A 40 -9.66 1.16 -1.15
N VAL A 41 -8.42 1.62 -0.92
CA VAL A 41 -7.33 0.72 -0.55
C VAL A 41 -7.58 0.12 0.83
N ALA A 42 -7.87 0.92 1.84
CA ALA A 42 -7.99 0.46 3.23
C ALA A 42 -9.18 -0.49 3.47
N GLN A 43 -10.27 -0.31 2.71
CA GLN A 43 -11.49 -1.13 2.79
C GLN A 43 -11.54 -2.27 1.76
N SER A 44 -10.50 -2.43 0.94
CA SER A 44 -10.42 -3.54 0.00
C SER A 44 -10.30 -4.88 0.74
N ASP A 45 -10.97 -5.90 0.20
CA ASP A 45 -10.82 -7.31 0.59
C ASP A 45 -9.45 -7.89 0.20
N ALA A 46 -8.67 -7.17 -0.62
CA ALA A 46 -7.33 -7.56 -0.99
C ALA A 46 -6.42 -7.71 0.22
N ARG A 47 -5.49 -8.67 0.15
CA ARG A 47 -4.38 -8.73 1.10
C ARG A 47 -3.49 -7.52 0.90
N ARG A 48 -3.30 -6.73 1.94
CA ARG A 48 -2.48 -5.51 1.92
C ARG A 48 -1.09 -5.77 2.48
N ILE A 49 -0.07 -5.46 1.69
CA ILE A 49 1.35 -5.56 2.08
C ILE A 49 1.93 -4.15 1.93
N LEU A 50 2.22 -3.48 3.03
CA LEU A 50 2.61 -2.07 3.02
C LEU A 50 4.06 -1.91 3.50
N ILE A 51 4.84 -1.15 2.74
CA ILE A 51 6.24 -0.86 3.03
C ILE A 51 6.33 0.49 3.73
N PRO A 52 6.97 0.58 4.92
CA PRO A 52 7.15 1.84 5.62
C PRO A 52 8.21 2.70 4.89
N ALA A 53 7.76 3.47 3.89
CA ALA A 53 8.60 4.43 3.20
C ALA A 53 8.55 5.79 3.92
N ASN A 54 9.69 6.27 4.39
CA ASN A 54 9.81 7.47 5.23
C ASN A 54 9.69 8.80 4.46
N ARG A 55 8.70 8.94 3.57
CA ARG A 55 8.59 10.11 2.66
C ARG A 55 7.41 11.04 2.94
N CYS A 56 6.71 10.87 4.07
CA CYS A 56 5.53 11.66 4.42
C CYS A 56 5.46 12.00 5.93
N ASP A 57 6.59 12.31 6.57
CA ASP A 57 6.67 12.58 8.03
C ASP A 57 6.02 11.49 8.91
N THR A 58 5.96 10.27 8.38
CA THR A 58 5.26 9.14 8.98
C THR A 58 6.29 8.21 9.61
N LEU A 59 6.34 8.19 10.95
CA LEU A 59 7.17 7.26 11.71
C LEU A 59 6.37 5.98 12.02
N VAL A 60 6.81 4.86 11.44
CA VAL A 60 6.31 3.53 11.81
C VAL A 60 7.25 2.95 12.86
N VAL A 61 6.80 2.93 14.12
CA VAL A 61 7.58 2.36 15.22
C VAL A 61 7.71 0.84 15.09
N GLY A 62 8.80 0.26 15.60
CA GLY A 62 9.04 -1.19 15.55
C GLY A 62 9.63 -1.71 14.24
N VAL A 63 9.90 -0.82 13.27
CA VAL A 63 10.61 -1.16 12.03
C VAL A 63 12.11 -0.94 12.24
N SER A 64 12.89 -2.02 12.21
CA SER A 64 14.35 -1.98 12.43
C SER A 64 15.18 -2.41 11.22
N ALA A 65 14.55 -3.02 10.21
CA ALA A 65 15.25 -3.53 9.03
C ALA A 65 15.48 -2.44 7.97
N PRO A 66 16.58 -2.50 7.20
CA PRO A 66 16.79 -1.64 6.05
C PRO A 66 15.69 -1.78 5.00
N ILE A 67 15.42 -0.70 4.26
CA ILE A 67 14.35 -0.67 3.24
C ILE A 67 14.48 -1.80 2.21
N CYS A 68 15.69 -2.14 1.77
CA CYS A 68 15.91 -3.24 0.82
C CYS A 68 15.41 -4.58 1.37
N THR A 69 15.71 -4.87 2.64
CA THR A 69 15.24 -6.08 3.32
C THR A 69 13.72 -6.10 3.44
N LEU A 70 13.09 -4.96 3.74
CA LEU A 70 11.63 -4.86 3.81
C LEU A 70 10.96 -5.10 2.45
N VAL A 71 11.58 -4.63 1.36
CA VAL A 71 11.11 -4.90 -0.01
C VAL A 71 11.19 -6.39 -0.34
N GLU A 72 12.29 -7.05 0.01
CA GLU A 72 12.45 -8.50 -0.17
C GLU A 72 11.40 -9.28 0.64
N GLN A 73 11.16 -8.91 1.90
CA GLN A 73 10.12 -9.50 2.73
C GLN A 73 8.72 -9.30 2.13
N ALA A 74 8.44 -8.13 1.59
CA ALA A 74 7.18 -7.85 0.92
C ALA A 74 7.00 -8.73 -0.33
N ALA A 75 8.04 -8.89 -1.15
CA ALA A 75 8.01 -9.76 -2.33
C ALA A 75 7.76 -11.24 -1.94
N ALA A 76 8.44 -11.73 -0.89
CA ALA A 76 8.20 -13.06 -0.35
C ALA A 76 6.75 -13.23 0.15
N ALA A 77 6.21 -12.24 0.86
CA ALA A 77 4.84 -12.28 1.37
C ALA A 77 3.77 -12.32 0.28
N VAL A 78 4.03 -11.70 -0.88
CA VAL A 78 3.16 -11.83 -2.07
C VAL A 78 3.16 -13.28 -2.56
N LEU A 79 4.34 -13.87 -2.74
CA LEU A 79 4.49 -15.24 -3.23
C LEU A 79 3.82 -16.26 -2.31
N ASP A 80 3.95 -16.11 -1.00
CA ASP A 80 3.31 -16.97 -0.02
C ASP A 80 1.77 -16.85 -0.07
N GLY A 81 1.25 -15.65 -0.34
CA GLY A 81 -0.18 -15.43 -0.52
C GLY A 81 -0.76 -16.04 -1.78
N CYS A 82 0.05 -16.22 -2.83
CA CYS A 82 -0.37 -16.85 -4.08
C CYS A 82 -0.43 -18.38 -4.03
N ARG A 83 0.01 -19.02 -2.93
CA ARG A 83 0.09 -20.49 -2.80
C ARG A 83 -1.03 -21.10 -1.95
N ASN A 84 -2.04 -20.30 -1.55
CA ASN A 84 -3.22 -20.73 -0.79
C ASN A 84 -4.49 -20.44 -1.58
#